data_AF-D5BYR9-F1
#
_entry.id   AF-D5BYR9-F1
#
_cell.length_a   1.000
_cell.length_b   1.000
_cell.length_c   1.000
_cell.angle_alpha   90.00
_cell.angle_beta   90.00
_cell.angle_gamma   90.00
#
_symmetry.space_group_name_H-M   'P 1'
#
loop_
_entity.id
_entity.type
_entity.pdbx_description
1 polymer ?
#
loop_
_entity_poly.entity_id
_entity_poly.type
_entity_poly.pdbx_seq_one_letter_code
_entity_poly.pdbx_strand_id
1 'polypeptide(L)'
;MKIEKLKKRLDRNRPMTTVTLRMPEDVVEDLKRIAPLLGFSGYQPLMRAYIGQGLREDLERLDHDTVTALVASLRRRGISEEVLEEALTEVTHGSLQLRRGRCCLL
;
A
#
# COMPACT_ATOMS: atom_id res chain seq x y z
N MET A 1 -0.14 -6.09 -5.24
CA MET A 1 -0.17 -5.70 -3.81
C MET A 1 0.12 -6.92 -2.92
N LYS A 2 1.12 -6.87 -2.01
CA LYS A 2 1.54 -8.04 -1.20
C LYS A 2 0.46 -8.45 -0.18
N ILE A 3 0.13 -9.75 -0.09
CA ILE A 3 -0.92 -10.33 0.79
C ILE A 3 -0.79 -9.89 2.27
N GLU A 4 0.44 -9.77 2.77
CA GLU A 4 0.70 -9.36 4.16
C GLU A 4 0.29 -7.91 4.46
N LYS A 5 0.40 -7.00 3.48
CA LYS A 5 -0.13 -5.63 3.61
C LYS A 5 -1.66 -5.63 3.65
N LEU A 6 -2.32 -6.55 2.95
CA LEU A 6 -3.78 -6.67 2.95
C LEU A 6 -4.30 -7.16 4.32
N LYS A 7 -3.66 -8.18 4.90
CA LYS A 7 -4.01 -8.70 6.23
C LYS A 7 -4.00 -7.64 7.32
N LYS A 8 -2.93 -6.82 7.37
CA LYS A 8 -2.83 -5.69 8.32
C LYS A 8 -3.93 -4.65 8.15
N ARG A 9 -4.49 -4.52 6.94
CA ARG A 9 -5.54 -3.52 6.64
C ARG A 9 -6.94 -4.03 6.93
N LEU A 10 -7.13 -5.35 6.90
CA LEU A 10 -8.39 -6.01 7.26
C LEU A 10 -8.51 -6.26 8.77
N ASP A 11 -7.42 -6.12 9.52
CA ASP A 11 -7.44 -6.19 10.98
C ASP A 11 -8.32 -5.07 11.56
N ARG A 12 -9.38 -5.49 12.26
CA ARG A 12 -10.34 -4.60 12.92
C ARG A 12 -9.77 -3.97 14.19
N ASN A 13 -8.78 -4.60 14.83
CA ASN A 13 -8.21 -4.17 16.10
C ASN A 13 -6.89 -3.38 15.91
N ARG A 14 -6.68 -2.81 14.72
CA ARG A 14 -5.50 -2.01 14.44
C ARG A 14 -5.42 -0.79 15.39
N PRO A 15 -4.24 -0.45 15.91
CA PRO A 15 -4.07 0.71 16.79
C PRO A 15 -4.46 1.99 16.03
N MET A 16 -5.20 2.87 16.71
CA MET A 16 -5.60 4.17 16.18
C MET A 16 -4.82 5.28 16.88
N THR A 17 -4.39 6.28 16.11
CA THR A 17 -3.75 7.49 16.63
C THR A 17 -4.65 8.68 16.36
N THR A 18 -4.84 9.53 17.37
CA THR A 18 -5.59 10.78 17.22
C THR A 18 -4.73 11.80 16.47
N VAL A 19 -5.26 12.37 15.39
CA VAL A 19 -4.64 13.45 14.62
C VAL A 19 -5.53 14.67 14.72
N THR A 20 -4.95 15.80 15.13
CA THR A 20 -5.64 17.11 15.16
C THR A 20 -5.17 17.93 13.97
N LEU A 21 -6.11 18.40 13.15
CA LEU A 21 -5.84 19.18 11.95
C LEU A 21 -6.77 20.40 11.91
N ARG A 22 -6.26 21.57 11.49
CA ARG A 22 -7.08 22.73 11.15
C ARG A 22 -7.46 22.67 9.68
N MET A 23 -8.72 22.97 9.37
CA MET A 23 -9.27 22.95 8.02
C MET A 23 -10.12 24.20 7.82
N PRO A 24 -10.13 24.80 6.61
CA PRO A 24 -11.05 25.88 6.29
C PRO A 24 -12.51 25.47 6.52
N GLU A 25 -13.32 26.42 6.98
CA GLU A 25 -14.72 26.16 7.34
C GLU A 25 -15.55 25.70 6.13
N ASP A 26 -15.35 26.34 4.98
CA ASP A 26 -16.00 26.01 3.71
C ASP A 26 -15.76 24.55 3.30
N VAL A 27 -14.53 24.06 3.47
CA VAL A 27 -14.18 22.66 3.17
C VAL A 27 -14.88 21.70 4.13
N VAL A 28 -15.01 22.05 5.40
CA VAL A 28 -15.73 21.22 6.39
C VAL A 28 -17.22 21.16 6.04
N GLU A 29 -17.82 22.28 5.63
CA GLU A 29 -19.22 22.32 5.21
C GLU A 29 -19.47 21.49 3.94
N ASP A 30 -18.57 21.56 2.94
CA ASP A 30 -18.65 20.73 1.75
C ASP A 30 -18.55 19.23 2.10
N LEU A 31 -17.62 18.86 2.98
CA LEU A 31 -17.50 17.48 3.44
C LEU A 31 -18.77 16.98 4.15
N LYS A 32 -19.39 17.83 4.99
CA LYS A 32 -20.68 17.50 5.64
C LYS A 32 -21.78 17.29 4.61
N ARG A 33 -21.83 18.13 3.57
CA ARG A 33 -22.84 18.06 2.50
C ARG A 33 -22.70 16.78 1.67
N ILE A 34 -21.48 16.42 1.26
CA ILE A 34 -21.27 15.28 0.34
C ILE A 34 -21.22 13.93 1.05
N ALA A 35 -20.84 13.87 2.33
CA ALA A 35 -20.79 12.62 3.08
C ALA A 35 -22.06 11.76 2.99
N PRO A 36 -23.27 12.26 3.26
CA PRO A 36 -24.49 11.46 3.15
C PRO A 36 -24.79 11.07 1.69
N LEU A 37 -24.48 11.94 0.72
CA LEU A 37 -24.69 11.65 -0.70
C LEU A 37 -23.81 10.49 -1.18
N LEU A 38 -22.63 10.34 -0.58
CA LEU A 38 -21.69 9.25 -0.86
C LEU A 38 -21.88 8.03 0.06
N GLY A 39 -22.94 8.00 0.87
CA GLY A 39 -23.27 6.87 1.74
C GLY A 39 -22.44 6.76 3.03
N PHE A 40 -21.75 7.82 3.43
CA PHE A 40 -21.02 7.88 4.69
C PHE A 40 -21.90 8.40 5.82
N SER A 41 -21.68 7.89 7.04
CA SER A 41 -22.39 8.35 8.24
C SER A 41 -21.99 9.75 8.71
N GLY A 42 -21.00 10.38 8.08
CA GLY A 42 -20.55 11.74 8.36
C GLY A 42 -19.24 12.09 7.66
N TYR A 43 -18.78 13.32 7.85
CA TYR A 43 -17.57 13.83 7.19
C TYR A 43 -16.28 13.16 7.68
N GLN A 44 -16.20 12.75 8.96
CA GLN A 44 -15.00 12.09 9.48
C GLN A 44 -14.73 10.71 8.84
N PRO A 45 -15.72 9.80 8.69
CA PRO A 45 -15.59 8.60 7.87
C PRO A 45 -15.16 8.88 6.43
N LEU A 46 -15.76 9.89 5.80
CA LEU A 46 -15.44 10.28 4.42
C LEU A 46 -13.97 10.74 4.30
N MET A 47 -13.52 11.63 5.19
CA MET A 47 -12.13 12.09 5.23
C MET A 47 -11.14 10.93 5.34
N ARG A 48 -11.40 9.96 6.23
CA ARG A 48 -10.56 8.77 6.36
C ARG A 48 -10.53 7.94 5.09
N ALA A 49 -11.65 7.84 4.38
CA ALA A 49 -11.73 7.13 3.10
C ALA A 49 -10.89 7.83 2.02
N TYR A 50 -11.04 9.13 1.85
CA TYR A 50 -10.25 9.91 0.88
C TYR A 50 -8.75 9.84 1.16
N ILE A 51 -8.34 10.08 2.41
CA ILE A 51 -6.93 9.98 2.79
C ILE A 51 -6.41 8.56 2.52
N GLY A 52 -7.16 7.53 2.91
CA GLY A 52 -6.76 6.14 2.71
C GLY A 52 -6.75 5.70 1.23
N GLN A 53 -7.52 6.34 0.37
CA GLN A 53 -7.47 6.12 -1.08
C GLN A 53 -6.26 6.82 -1.70
N GLY A 54 -6.11 8.13 -1.51
CA GLY A 54 -4.99 8.89 -2.08
C GLY A 54 -3.64 8.33 -1.64
N LEU A 55 -3.48 8.02 -0.34
CA LEU A 55 -2.24 7.41 0.16
C LEU A 55 -1.94 6.05 -0.48
N ARG A 56 -2.95 5.24 -0.81
CA ARG A 56 -2.69 3.97 -1.51
C ARG A 56 -2.14 4.22 -2.90
N GLU A 57 -2.81 5.06 -3.66
CA GLU A 57 -2.46 5.37 -5.04
C GLU A 57 -1.04 5.95 -5.11
N ASP A 58 -0.72 6.89 -4.23
CA ASP A 58 0.63 7.46 -4.16
C ASP A 58 1.68 6.46 -3.70
N LEU A 59 1.39 5.63 -2.69
CA LEU A 59 2.35 4.61 -2.24
C LEU A 59 2.62 3.57 -3.32
N GLU A 60 1.61 3.17 -4.10
CA GLU A 60 1.79 2.24 -5.22
C GLU A 60 2.60 2.87 -6.36
N ARG A 61 2.32 4.14 -6.69
CA ARG A 61 3.07 4.89 -7.69
C ARG A 61 4.55 5.02 -7.31
N LEU A 62 4.84 5.46 -6.09
CA LEU A 62 6.22 5.68 -5.62
C LEU A 62 7.02 4.37 -5.45
N ASP A 63 6.36 3.27 -5.07
CA ASP A 63 6.97 1.93 -5.02
C ASP A 63 7.40 1.49 -6.43
N HIS A 64 6.53 1.71 -7.43
CA HIS A 64 6.84 1.39 -8.83
C HIS A 64 7.97 2.24 -9.40
N ASP A 65 7.97 3.54 -9.14
CA ASP A 65 9.02 4.48 -9.56
C ASP A 65 10.39 4.06 -8.99
N THR A 66 10.41 3.66 -7.71
CA THR A 66 11.64 3.21 -7.03
C THR A 66 12.19 1.91 -7.64
N VAL A 67 11.34 0.93 -7.89
CA VAL A 67 11.75 -0.34 -8.52
C VAL A 67 12.26 -0.08 -9.94
N THR A 68 11.59 0.78 -10.70
CA THR A 68 12.00 1.15 -12.06
C THR A 68 13.37 1.82 -12.07
N ALA A 69 13.61 2.76 -11.15
CA ALA A 69 14.90 3.44 -11.00
C ALA A 69 16.03 2.45 -10.61
N LEU A 70 15.73 1.48 -9.74
CA LEU A 70 16.67 0.43 -9.36
C LEU A 70 17.05 -0.45 -10.56
N VAL A 71 16.06 -0.95 -11.31
CA VAL A 71 16.28 -1.78 -12.51
C VAL A 71 17.14 -1.01 -13.53
N ALA A 72 16.83 0.26 -13.80
CA ALA A 72 17.61 1.09 -14.70
C ALA A 72 19.06 1.31 -14.21
N SER A 73 19.27 1.44 -12.89
CA SER A 73 20.61 1.53 -12.29
C SER A 73 21.41 0.24 -12.49
N LEU A 74 20.77 -0.93 -12.31
CA LEU A 74 21.41 -2.23 -12.46
C LEU A 74 21.74 -2.56 -13.92
N ARG A 75 20.84 -2.25 -14.87
CA ARG A 75 21.12 -2.36 -16.32
C ARG A 75 22.34 -1.54 -16.73
N ARG A 76 22.47 -0.29 -16.25
CA ARG A 76 23.64 0.56 -16.52
C ARG A 76 24.95 0.00 -15.95
N ARG A 77 24.88 -0.86 -14.93
CA ARG A 77 26.03 -1.55 -14.35
C ARG A 77 26.36 -2.87 -15.07
N GLY A 78 25.66 -3.20 -16.15
CA GLY A 78 25.94 -4.36 -16.98
C GLY A 78 25.30 -5.66 -16.50
N ILE A 79 24.30 -5.60 -15.61
CA ILE A 79 23.51 -6.79 -15.27
C ILE A 79 22.64 -7.17 -16.47
N SER A 80 22.69 -8.44 -16.87
CA SER A 80 21.90 -8.96 -17.98
C SER A 80 20.40 -8.90 -17.69
N GLU A 81 19.62 -8.73 -18.75
CA GLU A 81 18.16 -8.64 -18.65
C GLU A 81 17.55 -9.90 -18.03
N GLU A 82 18.06 -11.06 -18.41
CA GLU A 82 17.62 -12.37 -17.89
C GLU A 82 17.71 -12.44 -16.36
N VAL A 83 18.80 -11.92 -15.78
CA VAL A 83 19.01 -11.94 -14.32
C VAL A 83 18.10 -10.93 -13.61
N LEU A 84 17.80 -9.80 -14.26
CA LEU A 84 16.88 -8.80 -13.73
C LEU A 84 15.44 -9.31 -13.73
N GLU A 85 14.99 -9.95 -14.82
CA GLU A 85 13.67 -10.55 -14.93
C GLU A 85 13.49 -11.72 -13.95
N GLU A 86 14.52 -12.55 -13.78
CA GLU A 86 14.54 -13.64 -12.80
C GLU A 86 14.39 -13.08 -11.37
N ALA A 87 15.22 -12.11 -10.99
CA ALA A 87 15.16 -11.49 -9.66
C ALA A 87 13.83 -10.77 -9.38
N LEU A 88 13.25 -10.09 -10.38
CA LEU A 88 11.92 -9.47 -10.26
C LEU A 88 10.81 -10.51 -10.08
N THR A 89 10.91 -11.64 -10.80
CA THR A 89 9.98 -12.75 -10.70
C THR A 89 10.06 -13.40 -9.32
N GLU A 90 11.26 -13.61 -8.78
CA GLU A 90 11.47 -14.12 -7.43
C GLU A 90 10.89 -13.18 -6.35
N VAL A 91 11.07 -11.86 -6.46
CA VAL A 91 10.54 -10.92 -5.46
C VAL A 91 9.01 -10.82 -5.51
N THR A 92 8.41 -11.03 -6.67
CA THR A 92 6.96 -10.97 -6.87
C THR A 92 6.25 -12.28 -6.50
N HIS A 93 6.90 -13.44 -6.70
CA HIS A 93 6.32 -14.77 -6.48
C HIS A 93 6.88 -15.51 -5.24
N GLY A 94 8.03 -15.09 -4.70
CA GLY A 94 8.81 -15.80 -3.68
C GLY A 94 8.30 -15.71 -2.24
N SER A 95 7.17 -15.05 -1.96
CA SER A 95 6.57 -15.08 -0.62
C SER A 95 5.91 -16.42 -0.24
N LEU A 96 5.95 -17.45 -1.11
CA LEU A 96 5.34 -18.77 -0.87
C LEU A 96 6.31 -19.91 -0.47
N GLN A 97 7.62 -19.68 -0.38
CA GLN A 97 8.58 -20.79 -0.15
C GLN A 97 9.17 -20.94 1.26
N LEU A 98 8.80 -20.09 2.24
CA LEU A 98 9.29 -20.22 3.62
C LEU A 98 8.48 -21.17 4.53
N ARG A 99 7.67 -22.10 3.99
CA ARG A 99 6.96 -23.14 4.77
C ARG A 99 7.19 -24.59 4.30
N ARG A 100 8.39 -24.91 3.80
CA ARG A 100 8.83 -26.32 3.72
C ARG A 100 10.25 -26.46 4.24
N GLY A 101 10.37 -26.58 5.56
CA GLY A 101 11.64 -26.80 6.22
C GLY A 101 11.46 -27.36 7.62
N ARG A 102 11.37 -28.70 7.69
CA ARG A 102 11.47 -29.61 8.86
C ARG A 102 10.17 -30.25 9.33
N CYS A 103 9.78 -31.32 8.64
CA CYS A 103 9.16 -32.47 9.29
C CYS A 103 9.51 -33.73 8.49
N CYS A 104 10.72 -34.23 8.70
CA CYS A 104 11.12 -35.64 8.50
C CYS A 104 12.59 -35.76 8.91
N LEU A 105 12.84 -36.08 10.17
CA LEU A 105 13.92 -36.97 10.60
C LEU A 105 13.71 -37.31 12.07
N LEU A 106 13.28 -38.56 12.26
CA LEU A 106 13.13 -39.34 13.50
C LEU A 106 11.90 -39.06 14.36
#